data_AF-A0A971Q2P5-F1
#
_entry.id   AF-A0A971Q2P5-F1
#
_cell.length_a   1.000
_cell.length_b   1.000
_cell.length_c   1.000
_cell.angle_alpha   90.00
_cell.angle_beta   90.00
_cell.angle_gamma   90.00
#
_symmetry.space_group_name_H-M   'P 1'
#
loop_
_entity.id
_entity.type
_entity.pdbx_description
1 polymer ?
#
loop_
_entity_poly.entity_id
_entity_poly.type
_entity_poly.pdbx_seq_one_letter_code
_entity_poly.pdbx_strand_id
1 'polypeptide(L)'
;MAHRRITNAEIADVLDRVGDLLAGREENQYRIEAYRTAAHNVRTWHRPVLDLAETDGEENLRRIPGIGGSIAASILEYIDTGRLKLLDRITDWVVIYAEKDSRQHQYTVVTPQRGYLAGRRTVRGRLRECRRFYEHLDAEPADAPLFVEPQRLP
;
A
#
# COMPACT_ATOMS: atom_id res chain seq x y z
N MET A 1 -26.26 -11.22 -12.77
CA MET A 1 -24.96 -10.67 -13.22
C MET A 1 -24.02 -11.82 -13.49
N ALA A 2 -23.34 -11.85 -14.64
CA ALA A 2 -22.31 -12.86 -14.90
C ALA A 2 -21.13 -12.61 -13.96
N HIS A 3 -20.91 -13.49 -12.98
CA HIS A 3 -19.70 -13.44 -12.16
C HIS A 3 -18.49 -13.73 -13.06
N ARG A 4 -17.57 -12.77 -13.18
CA ARG A 4 -16.20 -13.07 -13.59
C ARG A 4 -15.65 -14.01 -12.53
N ARG A 5 -15.52 -15.29 -12.84
CA ARG A 5 -14.86 -16.25 -11.96
C ARG A 5 -13.39 -15.86 -11.83
N ILE A 6 -13.04 -15.33 -10.66
CA ILE A 6 -11.66 -15.04 -10.29
C ILE A 6 -10.95 -16.37 -10.10
N THR A 7 -9.83 -16.53 -10.80
CA THR A 7 -9.01 -17.74 -10.80
C THR A 7 -7.92 -17.69 -9.73
N ASN A 8 -7.40 -18.86 -9.34
CA ASN A 8 -6.23 -18.94 -8.45
C ASN A 8 -5.03 -18.16 -9.00
N ALA A 9 -4.86 -18.13 -10.33
CA ALA A 9 -3.81 -17.36 -10.99
C ALA A 9 -3.97 -15.85 -10.74
N GLU A 10 -5.18 -15.30 -10.95
CA GLU A 10 -5.46 -13.88 -10.71
C GLU A 10 -5.29 -13.47 -9.23
N ILE A 11 -5.65 -14.35 -8.29
CA ILE A 11 -5.43 -14.11 -6.85
C ILE A 11 -3.91 -14.12 -6.55
N ALA A 12 -3.18 -15.12 -7.07
CA ALA A 12 -1.74 -15.22 -6.88
C ALA A 12 -0.99 -14.03 -7.48
N ASP A 13 -1.30 -13.60 -8.70
CA ASP A 13 -0.69 -12.44 -9.37
C ASP A 13 -0.86 -11.15 -8.53
N VAL A 14 -2.01 -11.00 -7.87
CA VAL A 14 -2.28 -9.86 -6.98
C VAL A 14 -1.50 -9.94 -5.67
N LEU A 15 -1.34 -11.14 -5.08
CA LEU A 15 -0.51 -11.34 -3.90
C LEU A 15 0.99 -11.15 -4.20
N ASP A 16 1.47 -11.67 -5.33
CA ASP A 16 2.83 -11.44 -5.85
C ASP A 16 3.10 -9.94 -6.02
N ARG A 17 2.17 -9.21 -6.66
CA ARG A 17 2.24 -7.75 -6.82
C ARG A 17 2.33 -7.01 -5.48
N VAL A 18 1.63 -7.46 -4.44
CA VAL A 18 1.78 -6.88 -3.08
C VAL A 18 3.19 -7.17 -2.55
N GLY A 19 3.69 -8.40 -2.69
CA GLY A 19 5.03 -8.79 -2.26
C GLY A 19 6.14 -7.96 -2.92
N ASP A 20 6.07 -7.77 -4.23
CA ASP A 20 7.07 -7.00 -5.00
C ASP A 20 7.03 -5.50 -4.67
N LEU A 21 5.84 -4.91 -4.51
CA LEU A 21 5.73 -3.52 -4.10
C LEU A 21 6.22 -3.28 -2.66
N LEU A 22 6.09 -4.25 -1.75
CA LEU A 22 6.71 -4.21 -0.42
C LEU A 22 8.24 -4.35 -0.52
N ALA A 23 8.73 -5.24 -1.38
CA ALA A 23 10.17 -5.45 -1.59
C ALA A 23 10.87 -4.19 -2.12
N GLY A 24 10.32 -3.53 -3.13
CA GLY A 24 10.86 -2.29 -3.73
C GLY A 24 10.88 -1.05 -2.82
N ARG A 25 10.60 -1.20 -1.52
CA ARG A 25 10.50 -0.12 -0.52
C ARG A 25 11.31 -0.36 0.73
N GLU A 26 11.92 -1.53 0.81
CA GLU A 26 12.62 -2.05 1.98
C GLU A 26 11.67 -2.16 3.19
N GLU A 27 10.45 -2.63 2.94
CA GLU A 27 9.51 -3.00 4.00
C GLU A 27 9.93 -4.30 4.71
N ASN A 28 9.23 -4.66 5.77
CA ASN A 28 9.50 -5.84 6.58
C ASN A 28 9.60 -7.14 5.75
N GLN A 29 10.78 -7.81 5.80
CA GLN A 29 11.10 -9.03 5.03
C GLN A 29 10.09 -10.16 5.26
N TYR A 30 9.72 -10.44 6.51
CA TYR A 30 8.73 -11.46 6.84
C TYR A 30 7.36 -11.22 6.15
N ARG A 31 6.94 -9.95 6.01
CA ARG A 31 5.72 -9.63 5.24
C ARG A 31 5.90 -9.91 3.75
N ILE A 32 7.04 -9.55 3.15
CA ILE A 32 7.33 -9.80 1.73
C ILE A 32 7.28 -11.31 1.44
N GLU A 33 7.95 -12.11 2.28
CA GLU A 33 7.96 -13.57 2.17
C GLU A 33 6.59 -14.19 2.39
N ALA A 34 5.79 -13.69 3.34
CA ALA A 34 4.43 -14.17 3.57
C ALA A 34 3.52 -13.97 2.34
N TYR A 35 3.58 -12.81 1.67
CA TYR A 35 2.81 -12.58 0.44
C TYR A 35 3.25 -13.48 -0.71
N ARG A 36 4.56 -13.64 -0.94
CA ARG A 36 5.10 -14.53 -1.99
C ARG A 36 4.80 -16.02 -1.72
N THR A 37 4.90 -16.45 -0.47
CA THR A 37 4.57 -17.83 -0.06
C THR A 37 3.08 -18.10 -0.27
N ALA A 38 2.21 -17.17 0.13
CA ALA A 38 0.77 -17.29 -0.11
C ALA A 38 0.44 -17.29 -1.60
N ALA A 39 1.05 -16.42 -2.41
CA ALA A 39 0.86 -16.40 -3.87
C ALA A 39 1.24 -17.75 -4.51
N HIS A 40 2.39 -18.31 -4.15
CA HIS A 40 2.81 -19.63 -4.62
C HIS A 40 1.82 -20.74 -4.23
N ASN A 41 1.40 -20.77 -2.97
CA ASN A 41 0.50 -21.81 -2.45
C ASN A 41 -0.92 -21.68 -3.01
N VAL A 42 -1.41 -20.45 -3.24
CA VAL A 42 -2.67 -20.19 -3.96
C VAL A 42 -2.58 -20.67 -5.41
N ARG A 43 -1.49 -20.32 -6.12
CA ARG A 43 -1.30 -20.66 -7.54
C ARG A 43 -1.26 -22.17 -7.77
N THR A 44 -0.66 -22.91 -6.84
CA THR A 44 -0.55 -24.38 -6.89
C THR A 44 -1.69 -25.12 -6.18
N TRP A 45 -2.65 -24.40 -5.57
CA TRP A 45 -3.73 -25.04 -4.82
C TRP A 45 -4.65 -25.85 -5.73
N HIS A 46 -4.89 -27.10 -5.33
CA HIS A 46 -5.62 -28.11 -6.10
C HIS A 46 -7.14 -27.82 -6.28
N ARG A 47 -7.70 -26.90 -5.50
CA ARG A 47 -9.11 -26.45 -5.60
C ARG A 47 -9.17 -24.96 -5.95
N PRO A 48 -10.27 -24.48 -6.55
CA PRO A 48 -10.49 -23.04 -6.68
C PRO A 48 -10.51 -22.39 -5.28
N VAL A 49 -9.71 -21.35 -5.10
CA VAL A 49 -9.66 -20.56 -3.86
C VAL A 49 -10.93 -19.71 -3.70
N LEU A 50 -11.61 -19.40 -4.80
CA LEU A 50 -12.95 -18.81 -4.80
C LEU A 50 -13.96 -19.70 -4.04
N ASP A 51 -14.06 -20.99 -4.37
CA ASP A 51 -14.97 -21.93 -3.68
C ASP A 51 -14.68 -22.02 -2.16
N LEU A 52 -13.40 -21.87 -1.77
CA LEU A 52 -12.97 -21.83 -0.37
C LEU A 52 -13.23 -20.50 0.33
N ALA A 53 -13.39 -19.41 -0.42
CA ALA A 53 -13.83 -18.12 0.10
C ALA A 53 -15.36 -18.06 0.24
N GLU A 54 -16.09 -18.67 -0.71
CA GLU A 54 -17.55 -18.77 -0.67
C GLU A 54 -18.04 -19.70 0.47
N THR A 55 -17.25 -20.72 0.82
CA THR A 55 -17.52 -21.63 1.93
C THR A 55 -16.74 -21.17 3.17
N ASP A 56 -17.40 -20.66 4.21
CA ASP A 56 -16.81 -20.22 5.50
C ASP A 56 -15.70 -19.13 5.45
N GLY A 57 -15.46 -18.49 4.30
CA GLY A 57 -14.63 -17.29 4.19
C GLY A 57 -13.19 -17.45 4.68
N GLU A 58 -12.79 -16.59 5.63
CA GLU A 58 -11.41 -16.51 6.12
C GLU A 58 -10.92 -17.83 6.75
N GLU A 59 -11.80 -18.59 7.41
CA GLU A 59 -11.38 -19.82 8.09
C GLU A 59 -10.92 -20.91 7.12
N ASN A 60 -11.63 -21.10 6.00
CA ASN A 60 -11.24 -22.05 4.97
C ASN A 60 -10.03 -21.58 4.17
N LEU A 61 -9.88 -20.28 3.91
CA LEU A 61 -8.68 -19.72 3.29
C LEU A 61 -7.42 -19.97 4.13
N ARG A 62 -7.53 -19.86 5.46
CA ARG A 62 -6.42 -20.12 6.40
C ARG A 62 -5.99 -21.59 6.50
N ARG A 63 -6.68 -22.51 5.82
CA ARG A 63 -6.25 -23.91 5.65
C ARG A 63 -5.17 -24.07 4.59
N ILE A 64 -5.00 -23.09 3.70
CA ILE A 64 -3.91 -23.07 2.72
C ILE A 64 -2.62 -22.65 3.45
N PRO A 65 -1.51 -23.41 3.34
CA PRO A 65 -0.26 -23.06 3.99
C PRO A 65 0.22 -21.64 3.65
N GLY A 66 0.80 -20.94 4.63
CA GLY A 66 1.26 -19.56 4.46
C GLY A 66 0.16 -18.49 4.48
N ILE A 67 -1.13 -18.85 4.45
CA ILE A 67 -2.23 -17.88 4.54
C ILE A 67 -2.58 -17.59 6.01
N GLY A 68 -1.99 -16.52 6.54
CA GLY A 68 -2.44 -15.88 7.77
C GLY A 68 -3.65 -14.96 7.56
N GLY A 69 -4.33 -14.54 8.64
CA GLY A 69 -5.58 -13.78 8.55
C GLY A 69 -5.50 -12.50 7.72
N SER A 70 -4.40 -11.73 7.80
CA SER A 70 -4.23 -10.52 6.96
C SER A 70 -4.17 -10.81 5.45
N ILE A 71 -3.72 -12.00 5.06
CA ILE A 71 -3.67 -12.44 3.67
C ILE A 71 -5.05 -12.98 3.26
N ALA A 72 -5.70 -13.79 4.10
CA ALA A 72 -7.06 -14.24 3.86
C ALA A 72 -8.04 -13.07 3.69
N ALA A 73 -8.00 -12.08 4.57
CA ALA A 73 -8.78 -10.85 4.46
C ALA A 73 -8.49 -10.06 3.17
N SER A 74 -7.25 -10.07 2.69
CA SER A 74 -6.89 -9.48 1.39
C SER A 74 -7.50 -10.28 0.24
N ILE A 75 -7.41 -11.61 0.26
CA ILE A 75 -8.02 -12.48 -0.76
C ILE A 75 -9.54 -12.26 -0.82
N LEU A 76 -10.22 -12.18 0.32
CA LEU A 76 -11.66 -11.87 0.39
C LEU A 76 -11.99 -10.50 -0.19
N GLU A 77 -11.24 -9.44 0.19
CA GLU A 77 -11.44 -8.09 -0.36
C GLU A 77 -11.26 -8.06 -1.89
N TYR A 78 -10.28 -8.79 -2.41
CA TYR A 78 -10.05 -8.89 -3.85
C TYR A 78 -11.13 -9.68 -4.57
N ILE A 79 -11.63 -10.77 -3.98
CA ILE A 79 -12.74 -11.57 -4.53
C ILE A 79 -14.03 -10.75 -4.61
N ASP A 80 -14.38 -10.03 -3.54
CA ASP A 80 -15.61 -9.24 -3.44
C ASP A 80 -15.56 -7.97 -4.31
N THR A 81 -14.44 -7.25 -4.31
CA THR A 81 -14.37 -5.90 -4.91
C THR A 81 -13.56 -5.79 -6.20
N GLY A 82 -12.79 -6.82 -6.56
CA GLY A 82 -11.79 -6.76 -7.64
C GLY A 82 -10.64 -5.79 -7.37
N ARG A 83 -10.49 -5.27 -6.14
CA ARG A 83 -9.44 -4.32 -5.72
C ARG A 83 -8.83 -4.74 -4.38
N LEU A 84 -7.71 -4.11 -4.03
CA LEU A 84 -7.10 -4.21 -2.69
C LEU A 84 -6.79 -2.82 -2.18
N LYS A 85 -7.39 -2.43 -1.04
CA LYS A 85 -7.05 -1.18 -0.35
C LYS A 85 -5.58 -1.15 0.08
N LEU A 86 -4.98 -2.33 0.26
CA LEU A 86 -3.54 -2.48 0.50
C LEU A 86 -2.71 -2.07 -0.72
N LEU A 87 -3.10 -2.47 -1.94
CA LEU A 87 -2.42 -2.03 -3.16
C LEU A 87 -2.60 -0.52 -3.37
N ASP A 88 -3.79 0.03 -3.17
CA ASP A 88 -4.03 1.48 -3.29
C ASP A 88 -3.12 2.27 -2.33
N ARG A 89 -3.09 1.89 -1.04
CA ARG A 89 -2.23 2.50 -0.01
C ARG A 89 -0.74 2.41 -0.35
N ILE A 90 -0.31 1.31 -0.94
CA ILE A 90 1.08 1.11 -1.33
C ILE A 90 1.36 1.97 -2.57
N THR A 91 0.58 1.86 -3.65
CA THR A 91 0.79 2.63 -4.89
C THR A 91 0.65 4.15 -4.74
N ASP A 92 0.07 4.66 -3.67
CA ASP A 92 -0.03 6.09 -3.33
C ASP A 92 1.31 6.86 -3.14
N TRP A 93 2.47 6.21 -3.27
CA TRP A 93 3.77 6.88 -3.15
C TRP A 93 4.20 7.53 -4.46
N VAL A 94 4.56 8.81 -4.41
CA VAL A 94 5.07 9.57 -5.56
C VAL A 94 6.54 9.89 -5.35
N VAL A 95 7.38 9.60 -6.34
CA VAL A 95 8.79 10.01 -6.33
C VAL A 95 8.91 11.32 -7.10
N ILE A 96 9.34 12.38 -6.41
CA ILE A 96 9.62 13.69 -7.00
C ILE A 96 11.12 13.81 -7.20
N TYR A 97 11.54 14.10 -8.42
CA TYR A 97 12.90 14.53 -8.74
C TYR A 97 12.93 16.05 -8.77
N ALA A 98 13.84 16.66 -8.03
CA ALA A 98 14.04 18.11 -8.02
C ALA A 98 15.53 18.42 -8.15
N GLU A 99 15.86 19.41 -8.98
CA GLU A 99 17.22 19.94 -9.05
C GLU A 99 17.39 21.08 -8.04
N LYS A 100 18.46 21.02 -7.25
CA LYS A 100 18.86 22.09 -6.35
C LYS A 100 20.38 22.19 -6.33
N ASP A 101 20.93 23.40 -6.41
CA ASP A 101 22.37 23.65 -6.32
C ASP A 101 23.19 22.80 -7.35
N SER A 102 22.67 22.67 -8.58
CA SER A 102 23.19 21.80 -9.65
C SER A 102 23.28 20.30 -9.30
N ARG A 103 22.48 19.83 -8.34
CA ARG A 103 22.37 18.43 -7.92
C ARG A 103 20.93 17.95 -8.03
N GLN A 104 20.76 16.76 -8.61
CA GLN A 104 19.47 16.08 -8.62
C GLN A 104 19.22 15.42 -7.27
N HIS A 105 18.08 15.75 -6.67
CA HIS A 105 17.58 15.15 -5.44
C HIS A 105 16.32 14.34 -5.74
N GLN A 106 16.19 13.19 -5.08
CA GLN A 106 15.00 12.33 -5.12
C GLN A 106 14.28 12.41 -3.78
N TYR A 107 12.97 12.67 -3.82
CA TYR A 107 12.10 12.73 -2.65
C TYR A 107 10.93 11.76 -2.80
N THR A 108 10.84 10.76 -1.91
CA THR A 108 9.67 9.87 -1.86
C THR A 108 8.59 10.51 -1.00
N VAL A 109 7.49 10.92 -1.63
CA VAL A 109 6.28 11.44 -0.99
C VAL A 109 5.35 10.29 -0.66
N VAL A 110 4.84 10.27 0.58
CA VAL A 110 3.98 9.23 1.15
C VAL A 110 2.83 9.86 1.94
N THR A 111 1.69 9.16 2.02
CA THR A 111 0.55 9.57 2.85
C THR A 111 0.45 8.64 4.07
N PRO A 112 0.87 9.07 5.27
CA PRO A 112 0.76 8.25 6.46
C PRO A 112 -0.72 8.08 6.83
N GLN A 113 -1.04 6.96 7.46
CA GLN A 113 -2.42 6.54 7.76
C GLN A 113 -2.81 6.78 9.22
N ARG A 114 -1.86 7.20 10.07
CA ARG A 114 -2.00 7.35 11.51
C ARG A 114 -1.10 8.49 12.02
N GLY A 115 -1.46 9.04 13.18
CA GLY A 115 -0.75 10.17 13.80
C GLY A 115 -1.16 11.52 13.21
N TYR A 116 -0.55 12.60 13.69
CA TYR A 116 -0.92 13.99 13.37
C TYR A 116 -0.92 14.34 11.88
N LEU A 117 -0.06 13.69 11.08
CA LEU A 117 0.03 13.92 9.63
C LEU A 117 -0.84 12.95 8.79
N ALA A 118 -1.75 12.19 9.41
CA ALA A 118 -2.60 11.24 8.70
C ALA A 118 -3.39 11.92 7.56
N GLY A 119 -3.37 11.31 6.37
CA GLY A 119 -4.03 11.86 5.18
C GLY A 119 -3.27 13.01 4.48
N ARG A 120 -2.17 13.53 5.07
CA ARG A 120 -1.35 14.59 4.48
C ARG A 120 -0.19 14.03 3.66
N ARG A 121 0.18 14.70 2.57
CA ARG A 121 1.37 14.33 1.78
C ARG A 121 2.64 14.70 2.55
N THR A 122 3.53 13.75 2.79
CA THR A 122 4.76 13.93 3.58
C THR A 122 5.97 13.33 2.86
N VAL A 123 7.17 13.88 3.07
CA VAL A 123 8.41 13.34 2.48
C VAL A 123 9.05 12.33 3.44
N ARG A 124 9.33 11.10 2.96
CA ARG A 124 10.01 10.05 3.75
C ARG A 124 11.35 10.58 4.27
N GLY A 125 11.59 10.41 5.57
CA GLY A 125 12.78 10.94 6.26
C GLY A 125 12.69 12.41 6.73
N ARG A 126 11.69 13.19 6.31
CA ARG A 126 11.55 14.64 6.63
C ARG A 126 10.27 14.98 7.41
N LEU A 127 9.86 14.07 8.30
CA LEU A 127 8.59 14.18 9.05
C LEU A 127 8.54 15.42 9.95
N ARG A 128 9.69 15.91 10.46
CA ARG A 128 9.75 17.11 11.31
C ARG A 128 9.47 18.38 10.49
N GLU A 129 10.02 18.47 9.30
CA GLU A 129 9.79 19.61 8.41
C GLU A 129 8.37 19.60 7.83
N CYS A 130 7.86 18.42 7.45
CA CYS A 130 6.47 18.28 7.03
C CYS A 130 5.51 18.73 8.15
N ARG A 131 5.80 18.35 9.40
CA ARG A 131 5.00 18.78 10.56
C ARG A 131 4.99 20.30 10.69
N ARG A 132 6.15 20.96 10.68
CA ARG A 132 6.25 22.43 10.76
C ARG A 132 5.53 23.13 9.61
N PHE A 133 5.64 22.60 8.38
CA PHE A 133 4.96 23.15 7.22
C PHE A 133 3.44 23.13 7.39
N TYR A 134 2.86 21.99 7.81
CA TYR A 134 1.42 21.91 8.02
C TYR A 134 0.95 22.64 9.28
N GLU A 135 1.74 22.69 10.36
CA GLU A 135 1.42 23.52 11.54
C GLU A 135 1.35 25.02 11.19
N HIS A 136 2.18 25.48 10.25
CA HIS A 136 2.07 26.83 9.69
C HIS A 136 0.84 26.97 8.79
N LEU A 137 0.63 26.05 7.84
CA LEU A 137 -0.52 26.08 6.92
C LEU A 137 -1.88 26.02 7.65
N ASP A 138 -1.98 25.28 8.75
CA ASP A 138 -3.18 25.18 9.59
C ASP A 138 -3.44 26.45 10.43
N ALA A 139 -2.43 27.31 10.60
CA ALA A 139 -2.53 28.58 11.34
C ALA A 139 -2.86 29.76 10.42
N GLU A 140 -2.64 29.63 9.10
CA GLU A 140 -3.05 30.62 8.11
C GLU A 140 -4.56 30.51 7.82
N PRO A 141 -5.23 31.63 7.48
CA PRO A 141 -6.64 31.60 7.10
C PRO A 141 -6.85 30.85 5.77
N ALA A 142 -8.03 30.26 5.58
CA ALA A 142 -8.31 29.29 4.51
C ALA A 142 -8.22 29.86 3.07
N ASP A 143 -8.13 31.17 2.94
CA ASP A 143 -7.95 31.97 1.73
C ASP A 143 -6.48 32.33 1.43
N ALA A 144 -5.53 31.91 2.27
CA ALA A 144 -4.09 32.03 1.98
C ALA A 144 -3.66 31.14 0.78
N PRO A 145 -2.75 31.61 -0.09
CA PRO A 145 -2.34 30.85 -1.27
C PRO A 145 -1.57 29.58 -0.90
N LEU A 146 -1.95 28.46 -1.52
CA LEU A 146 -1.32 27.13 -1.36
C LEU A 146 0.18 27.07 -1.76
N PHE A 147 0.72 28.15 -2.33
CA PHE A 147 2.13 28.31 -2.67
C PHE A 147 2.82 29.20 -1.64
N VAL A 148 3.35 28.57 -0.59
CA VAL A 148 4.36 29.22 0.27
C VAL A 148 5.69 29.13 -0.46
N GLU A 149 6.29 30.28 -0.82
CA GLU A 149 7.64 30.28 -1.37
C GLU A 149 8.61 29.58 -0.41
N PRO A 150 9.57 28.78 -0.90
CA PRO A 150 10.51 28.08 -0.04
C PRO A 150 11.47 29.08 0.62
N GLN A 151 11.06 29.66 1.74
CA GLN A 151 11.92 30.52 2.54
C GLN A 151 13.20 29.73 2.89
N ARG A 152 14.35 30.38 2.69
CA ARG A 152 15.63 29.84 3.17
C ARG A 152 15.55 29.74 4.70
N LEU A 153 15.32 28.54 5.19
CA LEU A 153 15.61 28.20 6.58
C LEU A 153 17.08 28.55 6.86
N PRO A 154 17.37 29.32 7.92
CA PRO A 154 18.74 29.64 8.31
C PRO A 154 19.49 28.40 8.82
#